data_AF-A0A850ALK8-F1
#
_entry.id   AF-A0A850ALK8-F1
#
_cell.length_a   1.000
_cell.length_b   1.000
_cell.length_c   1.000
_cell.angle_alpha   90.00
_cell.angle_beta   90.00
_cell.angle_gamma   90.00
#
_symmetry.space_group_name_H-M   'P 1'
#
loop_
_entity.id
_entity.type
_entity.pdbx_description
1 polymer ?
#
loop_
_entity_poly.entity_id
_entity_poly.type
_entity_poly.pdbx_seq_one_letter_code
_entity_poly.pdbx_strand_id
1 'polypeptide(L)'
;MRYFLIMGMALIVSLLLLLPGCGKKEEVETAPQGSISTPESGGNQVQAAFSVPELAAEYWKTLFETQQAIMASPEDAALRKQLCDKAYFPQNRAIVAVGVGRRSHPETGQPISPQFVRQAAYTDAARWAGYISAWLEQNYQPNFGELSKALDGSSQVISETVLGDSLYVEVAYQY
;
A
#
# COMPACT_ATOMS: atom_id res chain seq x y z
N MET A 1 -55.02 6.19 -24.42
CA MET A 1 -55.34 6.53 -23.00
C MET A 1 -54.27 5.86 -22.15
N ARG A 2 -53.14 6.45 -21.74
CA ARG A 2 -52.87 7.72 -21.02
C ARG A 2 -53.63 7.83 -19.69
N TYR A 3 -53.07 7.25 -18.61
CA TYR A 3 -53.16 7.69 -17.21
C TYR A 3 -51.87 7.18 -16.51
N PHE A 4 -50.81 7.98 -16.39
CA PHE A 4 -50.49 8.87 -15.27
C PHE A 4 -50.54 8.15 -13.90
N LEU A 5 -49.37 7.72 -13.42
CA LEU A 5 -49.11 7.49 -12.00
C LEU A 5 -48.03 8.50 -11.57
N ILE A 6 -48.48 9.60 -10.99
CA ILE A 6 -47.68 10.66 -10.39
C ILE A 6 -48.09 10.77 -8.91
N MET A 7 -47.11 11.10 -8.08
CA MET A 7 -47.21 11.65 -6.71
C MET A 7 -47.54 10.68 -5.57
N GLY A 8 -46.47 10.29 -4.86
CA GLY A 8 -46.46 10.22 -3.40
C GLY A 8 -45.33 11.11 -2.90
N MET A 9 -45.65 12.36 -2.55
CA MET A 9 -44.71 13.37 -2.06
C MET A 9 -44.92 13.60 -0.56
N ALA A 10 -43.80 13.75 0.16
CA ALA A 10 -43.62 14.52 1.40
C ALA A 10 -43.94 13.89 2.77
N LEU A 11 -43.19 14.42 3.76
CA LEU A 11 -43.06 14.12 5.19
C LEU A 11 -41.96 13.07 5.48
N ILE A 12 -40.82 13.41 6.09
CA ILE A 12 -40.68 14.05 7.41
C ILE A 12 -39.44 14.96 7.45
N VAL A 13 -39.68 16.24 7.77
CA VAL A 13 -38.69 17.23 8.25
C VAL A 13 -38.85 17.33 9.77
N SER A 14 -37.74 17.60 10.47
CA SER A 14 -37.59 17.82 11.93
C SER A 14 -37.29 16.53 12.69
N LEU A 15 -36.38 16.48 13.66
CA LEU A 15 -36.06 17.47 14.68
C LEU A 15 -34.81 17.02 15.47
N LEU A 16 -33.97 17.99 15.86
CA LEU A 16 -33.03 18.04 16.99
C LEU A 16 -32.43 16.74 17.57
N LEU A 17 -31.10 16.71 17.70
CA LEU A 17 -30.46 16.55 19.02
C LEU A 17 -29.16 17.36 19.09
N LEU A 18 -29.23 18.42 19.90
CA LEU A 18 -28.14 19.25 20.40
C LEU A 18 -27.24 18.40 21.32
N LEU A 19 -25.92 18.45 21.13
CA LEU A 19 -24.95 17.99 22.13
C LEU A 19 -24.30 19.21 22.81
N PRO A 20 -24.59 19.49 24.09
CA PRO A 20 -23.78 20.37 24.91
C PRO A 20 -22.73 19.53 25.66
N GLY A 21 -21.49 19.58 25.20
CA GLY A 21 -20.34 18.90 25.84
C GLY A 21 -19.46 19.89 26.59
N CYS A 22 -19.94 20.39 27.72
CA CYS A 22 -19.17 21.19 28.67
C CYS A 22 -18.32 20.23 29.53
N GLY A 23 -17.01 20.18 29.32
CA GLY A 23 -16.06 19.40 30.12
C GLY A 23 -15.00 20.31 30.74
N LYS A 24 -15.03 20.41 32.07
CA LYS A 24 -14.20 21.28 32.91
C LYS A 24 -12.71 20.90 32.91
N LYS A 25 -11.92 21.92 33.24
CA LYS A 25 -10.51 21.95 33.66
C LYS A 25 -10.12 20.81 34.60
N GLU A 26 -8.91 20.30 34.41
CA GLU A 26 -8.13 19.67 35.46
C GLU A 26 -6.73 20.28 35.44
N GLU A 27 -6.50 21.12 36.45
CA GLU A 27 -5.21 21.67 36.88
C GLU A 27 -4.62 20.61 37.81
N VAL A 28 -3.52 19.98 37.41
CA VAL A 28 -2.80 19.04 38.28
C VAL A 28 -1.52 19.70 38.74
N GLU A 29 -1.54 19.90 40.04
CA GLU A 29 -0.55 20.38 40.99
C GLU A 29 0.77 19.60 40.93
N THR A 30 1.83 20.30 41.33
CA THR A 30 3.23 19.89 41.25
C THR A 30 3.70 19.18 42.53
N ALA A 31 4.67 18.27 42.37
CA ALA A 31 5.69 17.78 43.32
C ALA A 31 5.40 16.46 44.11
N PRO A 32 6.42 15.72 44.63
CA PRO A 32 7.87 15.93 44.57
C PRO A 32 8.70 14.72 44.06
N GLN A 33 10.01 14.97 43.94
CA GLN A 33 11.11 14.05 43.58
C GLN A 33 11.07 12.69 44.30
N GLY A 34 11.23 11.63 43.51
CA GLY A 34 11.63 10.30 43.96
C GLY A 34 12.72 9.77 43.03
N SER A 35 13.96 9.81 43.50
CA SER A 35 15.12 9.21 42.83
C SER A 35 14.97 7.69 42.80
N ILE A 36 14.82 7.11 41.61
CA ILE A 36 15.10 5.69 41.37
C ILE A 36 16.05 5.62 40.18
N SER A 37 17.32 5.38 40.50
CA SER A 37 18.34 4.92 39.57
C SER A 37 17.87 3.61 38.94
N THR A 38 17.62 3.62 37.63
CA THR A 38 17.41 2.40 36.84
C THR A 38 18.48 2.37 35.75
N PRO A 39 19.10 1.20 35.45
CA PRO A 39 20.37 1.14 34.76
C PRO A 39 20.25 1.60 33.30
N GLU A 40 21.27 2.32 32.87
CA GLU A 40 21.62 2.52 31.46
C GLU A 40 21.79 1.16 30.77
N SER A 41 20.72 0.63 30.18
CA SER A 41 20.86 -0.32 29.08
C SER A 41 21.00 0.51 27.81
N GLY A 42 22.22 0.99 27.60
CA GLY A 42 22.69 1.63 26.38
C GLY A 42 22.70 0.63 25.22
N GLY A 43 21.52 0.27 24.74
CA GLY A 43 21.31 -0.22 23.40
C GLY A 43 20.62 0.87 22.63
N ASN A 44 21.35 1.92 22.23
CA ASN A 44 20.86 2.90 21.27
C ASN A 44 20.74 2.16 19.92
N GLN A 45 19.69 1.35 19.77
CA GLN A 45 19.34 0.77 18.49
C GLN A 45 18.90 1.95 17.64
N VAL A 46 19.86 2.50 16.89
CA VAL A 46 19.60 3.42 15.80
C VAL A 46 18.62 2.68 14.89
N GLN A 47 17.33 3.00 15.00
CA GLN A 47 16.34 2.50 14.06
C GLN A 47 16.80 2.98 12.69
N ALA A 48 17.20 2.03 11.83
CA ALA A 48 17.57 2.34 10.47
C ALA A 48 16.41 3.13 9.83
N ALA A 49 16.74 4.24 9.18
CA ALA A 49 15.77 4.99 8.41
C ALA A 49 15.45 4.23 7.11
N PHE A 50 14.27 4.48 6.56
CA PHE A 50 13.92 4.01 5.21
C PHE A 50 14.99 4.46 4.20
N SER A 51 15.41 3.54 3.35
CA SER A 51 16.31 3.82 2.24
C SER A 51 15.94 2.97 1.03
N VAL A 52 16.30 3.43 -0.17
CA VAL A 52 16.09 2.66 -1.39
C VAL A 52 17.22 1.62 -1.53
N PRO A 53 16.91 0.33 -1.70
CA PRO A 53 17.94 -0.69 -1.92
C PRO A 53 18.64 -0.50 -3.27
N GLU A 54 19.92 -0.85 -3.34
CA GLU A 54 20.66 -0.90 -4.61
C GLU A 54 20.31 -2.20 -5.33
N LEU A 55 19.73 -2.09 -6.52
CA LEU A 55 19.24 -3.22 -7.31
C LEU A 55 20.00 -3.32 -8.63
N ALA A 56 20.16 -4.54 -9.12
CA ALA A 56 20.73 -4.77 -10.44
C ALA A 56 19.86 -4.14 -11.55
N ALA A 57 20.49 -3.77 -12.66
CA ALA A 57 19.75 -3.40 -13.86
C ALA A 57 18.79 -4.54 -14.25
N GLU A 58 17.54 -4.20 -14.56
CA GLU A 58 16.47 -5.15 -14.89
C GLU A 58 15.92 -6.02 -13.74
N TYR A 59 16.21 -5.69 -12.47
CA TYR A 59 15.65 -6.41 -11.32
C TYR A 59 14.11 -6.51 -11.36
N TRP A 60 13.45 -5.47 -11.90
CA TRP A 60 12.01 -5.45 -12.16
C TRP A 60 11.49 -6.68 -12.91
N LYS A 61 12.26 -7.29 -13.83
CA LYS A 61 11.84 -8.50 -14.55
C LYS A 61 11.65 -9.67 -13.61
N THR A 62 12.58 -9.83 -12.65
CA THR A 62 12.56 -10.93 -11.68
C THR A 62 11.34 -10.83 -10.77
N LEU A 63 11.00 -9.61 -10.34
CA LEU A 63 9.79 -9.35 -9.56
C LEU A 63 8.54 -9.61 -10.40
N PHE A 64 8.49 -9.05 -11.62
CA PHE A 64 7.34 -9.18 -12.52
C PHE A 64 7.03 -10.63 -12.88
N GLU A 65 8.03 -11.44 -13.22
CA GLU A 65 7.85 -12.86 -13.52
C GLU A 65 7.25 -13.63 -12.35
N THR A 66 7.70 -13.34 -11.12
CA THR A 66 7.18 -13.99 -9.92
C THR A 66 5.74 -13.54 -9.63
N GLN A 67 5.43 -12.25 -9.81
CA GLN A 67 4.07 -11.71 -9.73
C GLN A 67 3.11 -12.37 -10.73
N GLN A 68 3.55 -12.53 -11.98
CA GLN A 68 2.76 -13.21 -13.02
C GLN A 68 2.53 -14.70 -12.71
N ALA A 69 3.53 -15.38 -12.15
CA ALA A 69 3.38 -16.76 -11.69
C ALA A 69 2.34 -16.87 -10.56
N ILE A 70 2.34 -15.95 -9.59
CA ILE A 70 1.32 -15.90 -8.53
C ILE A 70 -0.07 -15.65 -9.13
N MET A 71 -0.21 -14.74 -10.09
CA MET A 71 -1.50 -14.51 -10.75
C MET A 71 -2.02 -15.76 -11.48
N ALA A 72 -1.13 -16.63 -11.97
CA ALA A 72 -1.48 -17.89 -12.62
C ALA A 72 -1.75 -19.04 -11.63
N SER A 73 -1.29 -18.94 -10.38
CA SER A 73 -1.45 -19.95 -9.32
C SER A 73 -1.61 -19.27 -7.95
N PRO A 74 -2.74 -18.60 -7.71
CA PRO A 74 -2.93 -17.67 -6.58
C PRO A 74 -2.91 -18.33 -5.19
N GLU A 75 -3.13 -19.63 -5.12
CA GLU A 75 -3.10 -20.46 -3.92
C GLU A 75 -1.69 -20.96 -3.55
N ASP A 76 -0.71 -20.86 -4.46
CA ASP A 76 0.63 -21.37 -4.21
C ASP A 76 1.39 -20.51 -3.17
N ALA A 77 1.55 -21.06 -1.97
CA ALA A 77 2.28 -20.41 -0.88
C ALA A 77 3.79 -20.29 -1.16
N ALA A 78 4.37 -21.20 -1.95
CA ALA A 78 5.79 -21.17 -2.27
C ALA A 78 6.12 -19.99 -3.18
N LEU A 79 5.27 -19.69 -4.16
CA LEU A 79 5.43 -18.51 -5.02
C LEU A 79 5.32 -17.20 -4.23
N ARG A 80 4.37 -17.11 -3.29
CA ARG A 80 4.22 -15.95 -2.40
C ARG A 80 5.46 -15.74 -1.53
N LYS A 81 5.98 -16.82 -0.91
CA LYS A 81 7.22 -16.77 -0.15
C LYS A 81 8.40 -16.33 -1.03
N GLN A 82 8.53 -16.90 -2.23
CA GLN A 82 9.59 -16.52 -3.18
C GLN A 82 9.53 -15.03 -3.54
N LEU A 83 8.34 -14.47 -3.77
CA LEU A 83 8.21 -13.04 -4.04
C LEU A 83 8.63 -12.21 -2.82
N CYS A 84 8.18 -12.56 -1.62
CA CYS A 84 8.57 -11.87 -0.39
C CYS A 84 10.09 -11.91 -0.16
N ASP A 85 10.74 -13.07 -0.35
CA ASP A 85 12.19 -13.23 -0.20
C ASP A 85 12.98 -12.32 -1.17
N LYS A 86 12.44 -12.03 -2.35
CA LYS A 86 13.04 -11.14 -3.36
C LYS A 86 12.69 -9.67 -3.11
N ALA A 87 11.47 -9.39 -2.68
CA ALA A 87 10.94 -8.04 -2.58
C ALA A 87 11.25 -7.34 -1.26
N TYR A 88 11.57 -8.09 -0.19
CA TYR A 88 11.77 -7.52 1.14
C TYR A 88 13.25 -7.28 1.46
N PHE A 89 13.59 -6.02 1.75
CA PHE A 89 14.94 -5.56 2.06
C PHE A 89 14.97 -5.07 3.52
N PRO A 90 15.24 -5.95 4.51
CA PRO A 90 15.15 -5.61 5.92
C PRO A 90 16.16 -4.54 6.35
N GLN A 91 17.36 -4.51 5.77
CA GLN A 91 18.39 -3.51 6.06
C GLN A 91 17.95 -2.10 5.63
N ASN A 92 17.11 -2.02 4.61
CA ASN A 92 16.59 -0.80 4.03
C ASN A 92 15.22 -0.40 4.58
N ARG A 93 14.57 -1.30 5.33
CA ARG A 93 13.16 -1.20 5.74
C ARG A 93 12.26 -0.92 4.55
N ALA A 94 12.48 -1.68 3.49
CA ALA A 94 11.81 -1.46 2.22
C ALA A 94 11.19 -2.74 1.67
N ILE A 95 10.01 -2.60 1.06
CA ILE A 95 9.45 -3.55 0.11
C ILE A 95 9.61 -2.95 -1.29
N VAL A 96 10.14 -3.72 -2.23
CA VAL A 96 10.19 -3.35 -3.64
C VAL A 96 9.14 -4.12 -4.41
N ALA A 97 8.35 -3.40 -5.20
CA ALA A 97 7.39 -4.00 -6.11
C ALA A 97 7.49 -3.35 -7.49
N VAL A 98 7.09 -4.10 -8.51
CA VAL A 98 6.89 -3.57 -9.86
C VAL A 98 5.39 -3.55 -10.17
N GLY A 99 4.96 -2.53 -10.87
CA GLY A 99 3.60 -2.41 -11.39
C GLY A 99 3.60 -2.02 -12.86
N VAL A 100 2.47 -2.29 -13.52
CA VAL A 100 2.35 -2.19 -14.98
C VAL A 100 1.25 -1.21 -15.40
N GLY A 101 1.61 -0.29 -16.29
CA GLY A 101 0.68 0.62 -16.96
C GLY A 101 0.67 0.36 -18.46
N ARG A 102 -0.51 0.14 -19.04
CA ARG A 102 -0.66 0.01 -20.50
C ARG A 102 -0.64 1.37 -21.17
N ARG A 103 0.04 1.46 -22.31
CA ARG A 103 0.22 2.68 -23.10
C ARG A 103 -0.87 2.88 -24.14
N SER A 104 -1.64 1.83 -24.42
CA SER A 104 -2.79 1.89 -25.32
C SER A 104 -4.02 1.25 -24.68
N HIS A 105 -5.21 1.72 -25.07
CA HIS A 105 -6.46 1.07 -24.69
C HIS A 105 -6.51 -0.34 -25.32
N PRO A 106 -6.83 -1.39 -24.53
CA PRO A 106 -6.80 -2.77 -25.04
C PRO A 106 -7.86 -3.04 -26.11
N GLU A 107 -8.98 -2.30 -26.10
CA GLU A 107 -10.09 -2.49 -27.05
C GLU A 107 -9.93 -1.64 -28.32
N THR A 108 -9.44 -0.41 -28.18
CA THR A 108 -9.41 0.58 -29.28
C THR A 108 -8.03 0.78 -29.88
N GLY A 109 -6.96 0.33 -29.20
CA GLY A 109 -5.57 0.61 -29.57
C GLY A 109 -5.18 2.09 -29.46
N GLN A 110 -6.06 2.96 -28.95
CA GLN A 110 -5.78 4.38 -28.83
C GLN A 110 -4.75 4.64 -27.73
N PRO A 111 -3.81 5.56 -27.94
CA PRO A 111 -2.79 5.88 -26.94
C PRO A 111 -3.41 6.48 -25.69
N ILE A 112 -2.90 6.08 -24.54
CA ILE A 112 -3.26 6.61 -23.21
C ILE A 112 -2.24 7.70 -22.83
N SER A 113 -2.70 8.79 -22.20
CA SER A 113 -1.81 9.85 -21.72
C SER A 113 -0.73 9.28 -20.79
N PRO A 114 0.56 9.63 -20.97
CA PRO A 114 1.66 9.13 -20.15
C PRO A 114 1.43 9.26 -18.64
N GLN A 115 0.75 10.32 -18.20
CA GLN A 115 0.42 10.53 -16.79
C GLN A 115 -0.50 9.42 -16.24
N PHE A 116 -1.52 9.02 -17.01
CA PHE A 116 -2.42 7.94 -16.62
C PHE A 116 -1.73 6.58 -16.66
N VAL A 117 -0.86 6.36 -17.65
CA VAL A 117 -0.04 5.13 -17.73
C VAL A 117 0.82 4.99 -16.47
N ARG A 118 1.53 6.07 -16.10
CA ARG A 118 2.39 6.10 -14.92
C ARG A 118 1.60 5.90 -13.63
N GLN A 119 0.45 6.57 -13.49
CA GLN A 119 -0.41 6.42 -12.33
C GLN A 119 -0.94 4.99 -12.20
N ALA A 120 -1.33 4.36 -13.31
CA ALA A 120 -1.77 2.98 -13.31
C ALA A 120 -0.65 2.04 -12.87
N ALA A 121 0.55 2.18 -13.43
CA ALA A 121 1.72 1.38 -13.04
C ALA A 121 2.07 1.54 -11.57
N TYR A 122 2.09 2.78 -11.06
CA TYR A 122 2.39 3.06 -9.66
C TYR A 122 1.31 2.50 -8.71
N THR A 123 0.03 2.60 -9.09
CA THR A 123 -1.07 2.03 -8.30
C THR A 123 -1.00 0.50 -8.26
N ASP A 124 -0.63 -0.13 -9.37
CA ASP A 124 -0.42 -1.58 -9.43
C ASP A 124 0.78 -2.01 -8.57
N ALA A 125 1.89 -1.26 -8.60
CA ALA A 125 3.04 -1.50 -7.74
C ALA A 125 2.67 -1.41 -6.24
N ALA A 126 1.84 -0.41 -5.87
CA ALA A 126 1.37 -0.23 -4.51
C ALA A 126 0.49 -1.40 -4.05
N ARG A 127 -0.39 -1.90 -4.95
CA ARG A 127 -1.20 -3.10 -4.69
C ARG A 127 -0.32 -4.31 -4.41
N TRP A 128 0.72 -4.53 -5.22
CA TRP A 128 1.67 -5.62 -5.01
C TRP A 128 2.44 -5.50 -3.70
N ALA A 129 2.93 -4.31 -3.36
CA ALA A 129 3.60 -4.08 -2.09
C ALA A 129 2.64 -4.31 -0.90
N GLY A 130 1.35 -3.99 -1.04
CA GLY A 130 0.31 -4.34 -0.06
C GLY A 130 0.16 -5.86 0.14
N TYR A 131 0.15 -6.63 -0.94
CA TYR A 131 0.16 -8.11 -0.86
C TYR A 131 1.42 -8.63 -0.16
N ILE A 132 2.60 -8.17 -0.56
CA ILE A 132 3.88 -8.58 0.03
C ILE A 132 3.91 -8.29 1.54
N SER A 133 3.49 -7.09 1.93
CA SER A 133 3.42 -6.67 3.33
C SER A 133 2.49 -7.59 4.14
N ALA A 134 1.29 -7.86 3.63
CA ALA A 134 0.32 -8.73 4.30
C ALA A 134 0.81 -10.20 4.38
N TRP A 135 1.50 -10.70 3.36
CA TRP A 135 2.08 -12.05 3.39
C TRP A 135 3.22 -12.16 4.40
N LEU A 136 4.08 -11.16 4.52
CA LEU A 136 5.14 -11.16 5.54
C LEU A 136 4.55 -11.21 6.96
N GLU A 137 3.46 -10.48 7.22
CA GLU A 137 2.79 -10.46 8.52
C GLU A 137 2.02 -11.75 8.84
N GLN A 138 1.47 -12.40 7.82
CA GLN A 138 0.59 -13.56 7.98
C GLN A 138 1.24 -14.86 7.54
N ASN A 139 2.59 -14.92 7.57
CA ASN A 139 3.38 -16.10 7.22
C ASN A 139 2.96 -16.74 5.89
N TYR A 140 2.76 -15.90 4.87
CA TYR A 140 2.44 -16.25 3.49
C TYR A 140 1.11 -17.02 3.29
N GLN A 141 0.21 -17.03 4.28
CA GLN A 141 -1.03 -17.80 4.24
C GLN A 141 -2.17 -17.22 3.38
N PRO A 142 -2.47 -15.91 3.39
CA PRO A 142 -3.64 -15.35 2.69
C PRO A 142 -3.52 -15.47 1.17
N ASN A 143 -4.54 -15.99 0.47
CA ASN A 143 -4.46 -16.16 -0.98
C ASN A 143 -4.37 -14.82 -1.72
N PHE A 144 -3.79 -14.84 -2.91
CA PHE A 144 -3.82 -13.67 -3.77
C PHE A 144 -5.27 -13.27 -4.10
N GLY A 145 -5.59 -11.98 -3.97
CA GLY A 145 -6.95 -11.44 -4.18
C GLY A 145 -7.83 -11.35 -2.93
N GLU A 146 -7.49 -12.02 -1.83
CA GLU A 146 -8.26 -11.95 -0.57
C GLU A 146 -7.86 -10.77 0.32
N LEU A 147 -6.72 -10.14 0.04
CA LEU A 147 -6.15 -9.07 0.85
C LEU A 147 -6.55 -7.69 0.33
N SER A 148 -6.90 -6.80 1.27
CA SER A 148 -6.86 -5.35 1.06
C SER A 148 -6.00 -4.74 2.15
N LYS A 149 -4.78 -4.32 1.81
CA LYS A 149 -3.91 -3.59 2.73
C LYS A 149 -3.52 -2.26 2.09
N ALA A 150 -3.80 -1.17 2.78
CA ALA A 150 -3.26 0.14 2.44
C ALA A 150 -1.82 0.23 2.93
N LEU A 151 -0.97 0.87 2.13
CA LEU A 151 0.40 1.22 2.55
C LEU A 151 0.39 2.66 3.04
N ASP A 152 0.71 2.84 4.32
CA ASP A 152 0.75 4.16 4.96
C ASP A 152 2.17 4.77 4.96
N GLY A 153 3.13 4.07 4.35
CA GLY A 153 4.55 4.43 4.32
C GLY A 153 4.93 5.34 3.15
N SER A 154 6.09 5.99 3.28
CA SER A 154 6.72 6.70 2.15
C SER A 154 7.08 5.73 1.02
N SER A 155 7.23 6.27 -0.20
CA SER A 155 7.65 5.46 -1.34
C SER A 155 8.50 6.26 -2.32
N GLN A 156 9.29 5.56 -3.12
CA GLN A 156 10.19 6.15 -4.10
C GLN A 156 10.28 5.27 -5.35
N VAL A 157 10.10 5.89 -6.52
CA VAL A 157 10.34 5.21 -7.80
C VAL A 157 11.84 4.96 -7.95
N ILE A 158 12.20 3.71 -8.19
CA ILE A 158 13.58 3.26 -8.41
C ILE A 158 13.90 3.37 -9.90
N SER A 159 13.06 2.79 -10.74
CA SER A 159 13.27 2.71 -12.18
C SER A 159 11.95 2.70 -12.96
N GLU A 160 12.01 3.16 -14.21
CA GLU A 160 10.92 3.09 -15.17
C GLU A 160 11.43 2.49 -16.47
N THR A 161 10.75 1.46 -16.97
CA THR A 161 11.13 0.77 -18.20
C THR A 161 9.93 0.66 -19.12
N VAL A 162 10.09 1.06 -20.37
CA VAL A 162 9.08 0.86 -21.42
C VAL A 162 9.46 -0.37 -22.23
N LEU A 163 8.54 -1.34 -22.31
CA LEU A 163 8.71 -2.54 -23.14
C LEU A 163 7.39 -2.84 -23.86
N GLY A 164 7.41 -2.74 -25.19
CA GLY A 164 6.21 -2.85 -26.01
C GLY A 164 5.17 -1.78 -25.66
N ASP A 165 3.93 -2.23 -25.41
CA ASP A 165 2.80 -1.38 -25.01
C ASP A 165 2.70 -1.15 -23.49
N SER A 166 3.73 -1.52 -22.72
CA SER A 166 3.70 -1.41 -21.27
C SER A 166 4.81 -0.50 -20.74
N LEU A 167 4.45 0.27 -19.72
CA LEU A 167 5.38 0.92 -18.79
C LEU A 167 5.43 0.10 -17.51
N TYR A 168 6.62 -0.30 -17.12
CA TYR A 168 6.94 -0.95 -15.85
C TYR A 168 7.54 0.11 -14.92
N VAL A 169 7.00 0.21 -13.71
CA VAL A 169 7.50 1.12 -12.68
C VAL A 169 7.90 0.29 -11.47
N GLU A 170 9.17 0.32 -11.13
CA GLU A 170 9.73 -0.32 -9.93
C GLU A 170 9.78 0.71 -8.80
N VAL A 171 9.19 0.37 -7.66
CA VAL A 171 8.98 1.30 -6.55
C VAL A 171 9.40 0.64 -5.23
N ALA A 172 10.17 1.36 -4.42
CA ALA A 172 10.42 1.02 -3.02
C ALA A 172 9.34 1.66 -2.15
N TYR A 173 8.76 0.90 -1.23
CA TYR A 173 7.82 1.32 -0.21
C TYR A 173 8.44 1.08 1.16
N GLN A 174 8.28 2.04 2.06
CA GLN A 174 8.68 1.88 3.45
C GLN A 174 7.86 0.77 4.12
N TYR A 175 8.56 -0.10 4.85
CA TYR A 175 8.00 -1.22 5.61
C TYR A 175 8.44 -1.17 7.08
#